data_AF-A0A975Y8E5-F1
#
_entry.id   AF-A0A975Y8E5-F1
#
_cell.length_a   1.000
_cell.length_b   1.000
_cell.length_c   1.000
_cell.angle_alpha   90.00
_cell.angle_beta   90.00
_cell.angle_gamma   90.00
#
_symmetry.space_group_name_H-M   'P 1'
#
loop_
_entity.id
_entity.type
_entity.pdbx_description
1 polymer ?
#
loop_
_entity_poly.entity_id
_entity_poly.type
_entity_poly.pdbx_seq_one_letter_code
_entity_poly.pdbx_strand_id
1 'polypeptide(L)'
;METHDGAQHPTVFQEARGHGMYNWSGGSFPGGDGIVYRPNRTAGTVPAGGNDRAASYKLVDIFGAGGLWERRNSKPPYASWGTFAGDNGRDNAAHTPWAWDDSNDGSDLQAGSIAGDPAYLISQYFKNTGNLSLTYTRNTYRS
;
A
#
# COMPACT_ATOMS: atom_id res chain seq x y z
N MET A 1 6.72 -13.29 14.82
CA MET A 1 5.54 -13.01 15.66
C MET A 1 6.01 -12.20 16.86
N GLU A 2 5.28 -11.17 17.25
CA GLU A 2 5.47 -10.44 18.51
C GLU A 2 4.15 -10.38 19.29
N THR A 3 4.24 -10.37 20.62
CA THR A 3 3.06 -10.11 21.45
C THR A 3 2.72 -8.62 21.40
N HIS A 4 1.48 -8.30 21.02
CA HIS A 4 0.94 -6.95 21.08
C HIS A 4 -0.49 -7.02 21.62
N ASP A 5 -0.85 -6.15 22.56
CA ASP A 5 -2.17 -6.14 23.23
C ASP A 5 -2.63 -7.51 23.77
N GLY A 6 -1.70 -8.31 24.26
CA GLY A 6 -1.98 -9.65 24.83
C GLY A 6 -2.24 -10.74 23.79
N ALA A 7 -2.08 -10.48 22.50
CA ALA A 7 -2.20 -11.46 21.42
C ALA A 7 -0.91 -11.58 20.61
N GLN A 8 -0.73 -12.71 19.91
CA GLN A 8 0.37 -12.91 18.97
C GLN A 8 0.04 -12.27 17.63
N HIS A 9 0.91 -11.38 17.14
CA HIS A 9 0.77 -10.74 15.84
C HIS A 9 1.90 -11.14 14.89
N PRO A 10 1.60 -11.38 13.60
CA PRO A 10 2.63 -11.55 12.60
C PRO A 10 3.44 -10.26 12.45
N THR A 11 4.71 -10.44 12.15
CA THR A 11 5.69 -9.37 12.04
C THR A 11 6.45 -9.55 10.74
N VAL A 12 6.57 -8.47 9.98
CA VAL A 12 7.25 -8.45 8.69
C VAL A 12 8.35 -7.40 8.70
N PHE A 13 9.41 -7.68 7.94
CA PHE A 13 10.47 -6.73 7.63
C PHE A 13 10.35 -6.34 6.16
N GLN A 14 10.25 -5.03 5.90
CA GLN A 14 10.35 -4.48 4.55
C GLN A 14 11.77 -4.00 4.32
N GLU A 15 12.38 -4.48 3.24
CA GLU A 15 13.72 -4.10 2.84
C GLU A 15 13.80 -2.59 2.51
N ALA A 16 14.90 -1.96 2.91
CA ALA A 16 15.19 -0.60 2.51
C ALA A 16 15.59 -0.56 1.02
N ARG A 17 14.99 0.34 0.24
CA ARG A 17 15.31 0.58 -1.18
C ARG A 17 15.10 -0.64 -2.10
N GLY A 18 14.34 -1.63 -1.65
CA GLY A 18 14.01 -2.83 -2.39
C GLY A 18 12.54 -3.20 -2.25
N HIS A 19 12.18 -4.34 -2.84
CA HIS A 19 10.82 -4.88 -2.81
C HIS A 19 10.70 -6.08 -1.86
N GLY A 20 11.77 -6.44 -1.15
CA GLY A 20 11.78 -7.59 -0.25
C GLY A 20 10.85 -7.40 0.95
N MET A 21 9.93 -8.35 1.15
CA MET A 21 9.14 -8.49 2.37
C MET A 21 9.43 -9.86 2.98
N TYR A 22 9.85 -9.87 4.25
CA TYR A 22 10.30 -11.07 4.94
C TYR A 22 9.55 -11.27 6.25
N ASN A 23 9.42 -12.52 6.69
CA ASN A 23 9.05 -12.78 8.07
C ASN A 23 10.14 -12.20 8.99
N TRP A 24 9.75 -11.42 9.98
CA TRP A 24 10.66 -10.83 10.94
C TRP A 24 10.36 -11.36 12.34
N SER A 25 11.39 -11.77 13.07
CA SER A 25 11.26 -12.37 14.40
C SER A 25 11.90 -11.54 15.51
N GLY A 26 12.07 -10.23 15.30
CA GLY A 26 12.68 -9.32 16.28
C GLY A 26 14.21 -9.18 16.16
N GLY A 27 14.81 -9.74 15.11
CA GLY A 27 16.26 -9.66 14.86
C GLY A 27 16.74 -8.27 14.46
N SER A 28 18.05 -8.05 14.55
CA SER A 28 18.70 -6.80 14.12
C SER A 28 18.46 -6.49 12.65
N PHE A 29 18.41 -5.20 12.32
CA PHE A 29 18.28 -4.72 10.95
C PHE A 29 19.65 -4.70 10.25
N PRO A 30 19.70 -4.89 8.93
CA PRO A 30 20.94 -4.69 8.16
C PRO A 30 21.56 -3.32 8.45
N GLY A 31 22.83 -3.29 8.86
CA GLY A 31 23.52 -2.05 9.25
C GLY A 31 23.07 -1.43 10.58
N GLY A 32 22.17 -2.08 11.33
CA GLY A 32 21.64 -1.58 12.61
C GLY A 32 20.58 -0.48 12.47
N ASP A 33 20.27 -0.05 11.25
CA ASP A 33 19.33 1.03 10.97
C ASP A 33 17.95 0.48 10.55
N GLY A 34 16.88 1.03 11.11
CA GLY A 34 15.53 0.60 10.79
C GLY A 34 14.48 1.14 11.75
N ILE A 35 13.23 1.07 11.33
CA ILE A 35 12.10 1.53 12.14
C ILE A 35 11.21 0.34 12.48
N VAL A 36 10.81 0.21 13.74
CA VAL A 36 9.78 -0.75 14.15
C VAL A 36 8.48 0.00 14.37
N TYR A 37 7.49 -0.31 13.54
CA TYR A 37 6.15 0.23 13.61
C TYR A 37 5.21 -0.72 14.35
N ARG A 38 4.51 -0.22 15.38
CA ARG A 38 3.47 -0.97 16.10
C ARG A 38 2.09 -0.36 15.94
N PRO A 39 1.02 -1.17 15.84
CA PRO A 39 -0.32 -0.63 15.73
C PRO A 39 -0.71 0.12 17.03
N ASN A 40 -1.54 1.14 16.88
CA ASN A 40 -2.11 1.93 17.96
C ASN A 40 -3.56 2.29 17.60
N ARG A 41 -4.49 2.13 18.55
CA ARG A 41 -5.92 2.40 18.30
C ARG A 41 -6.27 3.89 18.18
N THR A 42 -5.44 4.76 18.75
CA THR A 42 -5.73 6.19 18.89
C THR A 42 -5.05 7.01 17.80
N ALA A 43 -3.72 7.01 17.77
CA ALA A 43 -2.93 7.82 16.84
C ALA A 43 -1.59 7.14 16.53
N GLY A 44 -1.07 7.39 15.33
CA GLY A 44 0.31 7.06 14.99
C GLY A 44 1.28 8.16 15.45
N THR A 45 2.57 7.86 15.35
CA THR A 45 3.65 8.80 15.62
C THR A 45 4.51 8.98 14.37
N VAL A 46 5.08 10.18 14.21
CA VAL A 46 6.17 10.39 13.25
C VAL A 46 7.43 9.80 13.90
N PRO A 47 8.16 8.88 13.24
CA PRO A 47 9.39 8.34 13.79
C PRO A 47 10.40 9.44 14.11
N ALA A 48 11.09 9.33 15.24
CA ALA A 48 12.09 10.32 15.66
C ALA A 48 13.36 10.29 14.78
N GLY A 49 13.56 9.22 14.01
CA GLY A 49 14.69 9.04 13.09
C GLY A 49 14.70 7.66 12.44
N GLY A 50 15.76 7.35 11.68
CA GLY A 50 15.91 6.09 10.94
C GLY A 50 15.99 4.84 11.83
N ASN A 51 16.34 4.99 13.11
CA ASN A 51 16.54 3.91 14.07
C ASN A 51 15.49 3.90 15.21
N ASP A 52 14.24 4.28 14.92
CA ASP A 52 13.16 4.35 15.93
C ASP A 52 12.50 2.98 16.16
N ARG A 53 12.54 2.48 17.40
CA ARG A 53 11.98 1.18 17.77
C ARG A 53 10.61 1.27 18.44
N ALA A 54 10.02 2.46 18.54
CA ALA A 54 8.76 2.73 19.21
C ALA A 54 7.78 3.55 18.34
N ALA A 55 8.03 3.66 17.04
CA ALA A 55 7.10 4.27 16.11
C ALA A 55 5.76 3.52 16.10
N SER A 56 4.67 4.26 15.93
CA SER A 56 3.32 3.70 15.96
C SER A 56 2.49 4.14 14.77
N TYR A 57 1.49 3.35 14.39
CA TYR A 57 0.56 3.67 13.32
C TYR A 57 -0.88 3.36 13.73
N LYS A 58 -1.82 4.15 13.22
CA LYS A 58 -3.25 3.87 13.30
C LYS A 58 -3.70 3.15 12.04
N LEU A 59 -4.54 2.13 12.19
CA LEU A 59 -5.27 1.55 11.04
C LEU A 59 -6.39 2.51 10.62
N VAL A 60 -6.33 2.96 9.37
CA VAL A 60 -7.33 3.83 8.76
C VAL A 60 -8.02 3.05 7.65
N ASP A 61 -9.36 3.06 7.64
CA ASP A 61 -10.13 2.49 6.54
C ASP A 61 -9.84 3.29 5.27
N ILE A 62 -9.40 2.60 4.22
CA ILE A 62 -9.13 3.20 2.91
C ILE A 62 -10.36 3.93 2.38
N PHE A 63 -11.56 3.37 2.58
CA PHE A 63 -12.82 3.90 2.07
C PHE A 63 -13.63 4.70 3.09
N GLY A 64 -13.15 4.77 4.34
CA GLY A 64 -13.79 5.55 5.39
C GLY A 64 -13.62 7.05 5.15
N ALA A 65 -14.36 7.86 5.92
CA ALA A 65 -14.24 9.31 5.89
C ALA A 65 -12.80 9.76 6.22
N GLY A 66 -12.23 10.62 5.39
CA GLY A 66 -10.83 11.06 5.44
C GLY A 66 -9.82 9.98 5.04
N GLY A 67 -10.27 8.82 4.58
CA GLY A 67 -9.45 7.70 4.13
C GLY A 67 -8.68 7.99 2.84
N LEU A 68 -7.79 7.07 2.47
CA LEU A 68 -6.93 7.22 1.29
C LEU A 68 -7.75 7.33 0.00
N TRP A 69 -8.83 6.57 -0.13
CA TRP A 69 -9.66 6.59 -1.33
C TRP A 69 -10.45 7.89 -1.47
N GLU A 70 -11.07 8.41 -0.41
CA GLU A 70 -11.75 9.71 -0.48
C GLU A 70 -10.77 10.82 -0.87
N ARG A 71 -9.55 10.77 -0.33
CA ARG A 71 -8.48 11.74 -0.59
C ARG A 71 -7.72 11.50 -1.90
N ARG A 72 -8.10 10.54 -2.74
CA ARG A 72 -7.33 10.10 -3.93
C ARG A 72 -6.94 11.20 -4.92
N ASN A 73 -7.64 12.34 -4.90
CA ASN A 73 -7.35 13.51 -5.74
C ASN A 73 -6.76 14.70 -4.96
N SER A 74 -6.52 14.56 -3.65
CA SER A 74 -5.98 15.61 -2.79
C SER A 74 -4.47 15.72 -2.91
N LYS A 75 -3.96 16.96 -2.93
CA LYS A 75 -2.52 17.25 -2.84
C LYS A 75 -2.27 18.12 -1.61
N PRO A 76 -1.59 17.64 -0.54
CA PRO A 76 -1.12 16.27 -0.25
C PRO A 76 -2.24 15.27 0.18
N PRO A 77 -1.98 13.94 0.21
CA PRO A 77 -0.67 13.27 0.16
C PRO A 77 -0.23 12.84 -1.24
N TYR A 78 -1.00 13.13 -2.30
CA TYR A 78 -0.68 12.71 -3.65
C TYR A 78 0.07 13.79 -4.44
N ALA A 79 1.03 13.38 -5.26
CA ALA A 79 1.66 14.23 -6.26
C ALA A 79 0.84 14.22 -7.57
N SER A 80 0.34 13.04 -7.95
CA SER A 80 -0.54 12.76 -9.08
C SER A 80 -1.45 11.57 -8.75
N TRP A 81 -2.38 11.22 -9.63
CA TRP A 81 -3.27 10.07 -9.44
C TRP A 81 -2.48 8.83 -9.01
N GLY A 82 -2.77 8.33 -7.81
CA GLY A 82 -2.19 7.09 -7.34
C GLY A 82 -0.71 7.16 -6.94
N THR A 83 -0.07 8.31 -7.03
CA THR A 83 1.35 8.52 -6.69
C THR A 83 1.46 9.40 -5.44
N PHE A 84 2.11 8.89 -4.40
CA PHE A 84 2.36 9.65 -3.17
C PHE A 84 3.45 10.72 -3.37
N ALA A 85 3.27 11.87 -2.72
CA ALA A 85 4.27 12.92 -2.68
C ALA A 85 5.43 12.54 -1.75
N GLY A 86 6.68 12.62 -2.22
CA GLY A 86 7.86 12.41 -1.38
C GLY A 86 9.15 12.10 -2.15
N ASP A 87 10.28 12.67 -1.70
CA ASP A 87 11.50 12.81 -2.53
C ASP A 87 12.80 12.26 -1.86
N ASN A 88 12.71 11.51 -0.76
CA ASN A 88 13.89 11.03 -0.02
C ASN A 88 14.53 9.76 -0.63
N GLY A 89 14.73 9.75 -1.94
CA GLY A 89 15.45 8.68 -2.66
C GLY A 89 15.18 8.67 -4.17
N ARG A 90 13.92 8.91 -4.55
CA ARG A 90 13.47 9.15 -5.92
C ARG A 90 12.14 9.91 -5.86
N ASP A 91 12.03 10.98 -6.62
CA ASP A 91 10.86 11.86 -6.62
C ASP A 91 9.57 11.07 -6.87
N ASN A 92 8.65 11.17 -5.91
CA ASN A 92 7.29 10.63 -5.99
C ASN A 92 7.24 9.16 -6.43
N ALA A 93 8.14 8.32 -5.91
CA ALA A 93 8.27 6.93 -6.37
C ALA A 93 7.29 5.94 -5.72
N ALA A 94 6.65 6.31 -4.62
CA ALA A 94 5.72 5.43 -3.92
C ALA A 94 4.32 5.50 -4.55
N HIS A 95 3.74 4.34 -4.86
CA HIS A 95 2.42 4.23 -5.45
C HIS A 95 1.40 3.63 -4.47
N THR A 96 0.14 4.03 -4.67
CA THR A 96 -1.01 3.43 -3.98
C THR A 96 -1.28 2.00 -4.47
N PRO A 97 -1.98 1.18 -3.68
CA PRO A 97 -2.32 -0.19 -4.06
C PRO A 97 -3.14 -0.30 -5.36
N TRP A 98 -3.86 0.75 -5.76
CA TRP A 98 -4.66 0.75 -6.98
C TRP A 98 -3.91 1.25 -8.21
N ALA A 99 -2.77 1.93 -8.06
CA ALA A 99 -2.07 2.59 -9.15
C ALA A 99 -1.07 1.68 -9.90
N TRP A 100 -1.29 0.37 -9.83
CA TRP A 100 -0.53 -0.57 -10.63
C TRP A 100 -0.91 -0.40 -12.12
N ASP A 101 0.12 -0.34 -12.95
CA ASP A 101 0.10 -0.09 -14.40
C ASP A 101 1.43 -0.62 -14.96
N ASP A 102 1.39 -1.63 -15.84
CA ASP A 102 2.61 -2.15 -16.48
C ASP A 102 2.99 -1.25 -17.67
N SER A 103 4.29 -1.09 -17.89
CA SER A 103 4.87 -0.27 -18.95
C SER A 103 4.37 -0.56 -20.38
N ASN A 104 3.77 -1.72 -20.62
CA ASN A 104 3.25 -2.16 -21.91
C ASN A 104 1.71 -2.26 -21.97
N ASP A 105 1.00 -1.78 -20.94
CA ASP A 105 -0.47 -1.77 -20.89
C ASP A 105 -1.13 -0.80 -21.90
N GLY A 106 -0.33 0.13 -22.42
CA GLY A 106 -0.78 1.11 -23.41
C GLY A 106 -1.88 2.02 -22.86
N SER A 107 -2.82 2.40 -23.72
CA SER A 107 -3.92 3.30 -23.32
C SER A 107 -5.14 2.57 -22.75
N ASP A 108 -5.18 1.24 -22.85
CA ASP A 108 -6.36 0.44 -22.54
C ASP A 108 -6.43 0.05 -21.05
N LEU A 109 -5.28 -0.32 -20.46
CA LEU A 109 -5.18 -0.75 -19.06
C LEU A 109 -4.42 0.28 -18.22
N GLN A 110 -5.09 1.38 -17.88
CA GLN A 110 -4.44 2.46 -17.13
C GLN A 110 -4.38 2.18 -15.62
N ALA A 111 -3.47 2.87 -14.92
CA ALA A 111 -3.38 2.90 -13.46
C ALA A 111 -4.75 3.07 -12.78
N GLY A 112 -5.12 2.12 -11.94
CA GLY A 112 -6.45 2.02 -11.33
C GLY A 112 -7.26 0.83 -11.79
N SER A 113 -6.93 0.23 -12.95
CA SER A 113 -7.68 -0.89 -13.53
C SER A 113 -7.75 -2.09 -12.60
N ILE A 114 -6.66 -2.41 -11.88
CA ILE A 114 -6.65 -3.51 -10.91
C ILE A 114 -7.68 -3.35 -9.78
N ALA A 115 -8.05 -2.11 -9.44
CA ALA A 115 -9.01 -1.82 -8.38
C ALA A 115 -10.41 -1.54 -8.94
N GLY A 116 -10.50 -0.73 -10.00
CA GLY A 116 -11.76 -0.30 -10.61
C GLY A 116 -12.39 -1.33 -11.54
N ASP A 117 -11.59 -2.11 -12.26
CA ASP A 117 -12.07 -3.14 -13.17
C ASP A 117 -11.15 -4.40 -13.22
N PRO A 118 -10.98 -5.11 -12.09
CA PRO A 118 -10.10 -6.28 -12.02
C PRO A 118 -10.50 -7.41 -13.00
N ALA A 119 -11.79 -7.61 -13.28
CA ALA A 119 -12.24 -8.61 -14.24
C ALA A 119 -11.80 -8.25 -15.67
N TYR A 120 -11.87 -6.97 -16.05
CA TYR A 120 -11.34 -6.53 -17.34
C TYR A 120 -9.83 -6.73 -17.40
N LEU A 121 -9.09 -6.29 -16.38
CA LEU A 121 -7.64 -6.49 -16.31
C LEU A 121 -7.26 -7.96 -16.49
N ILE A 122 -7.90 -8.86 -15.74
CA ILE A 122 -7.65 -10.31 -15.82
C ILE A 122 -7.96 -10.84 -17.23
N SER A 123 -9.04 -10.36 -17.87
CA SER A 123 -9.41 -10.79 -19.22
C SER A 123 -8.37 -10.41 -20.30
N GLN A 124 -7.63 -9.32 -20.09
CA GLN A 124 -6.56 -8.89 -20.99
C GLN A 124 -5.24 -9.63 -20.71
N TYR A 125 -4.90 -9.83 -19.43
CA TYR A 125 -3.63 -10.45 -19.04
C TYR A 125 -3.60 -11.97 -19.21
N PHE A 126 -4.74 -12.65 -19.04
CA PHE A 126 -4.80 -14.10 -18.98
C PHE A 126 -5.68 -14.67 -20.10
N LYS A 127 -5.19 -15.77 -20.69
CA LYS A 127 -5.93 -16.54 -21.72
C LYS A 127 -6.84 -17.57 -21.06
N ASN A 128 -7.83 -18.06 -21.81
CA ASN A 128 -8.77 -19.13 -21.40
C ASN A 128 -9.62 -18.78 -20.17
N THR A 129 -9.93 -17.49 -19.96
CA THR A 129 -10.77 -16.99 -18.86
C THR A 129 -12.27 -17.18 -19.11
N GLY A 130 -12.67 -17.46 -20.36
CA GLY A 130 -14.06 -17.41 -20.78
C GLY A 130 -14.60 -15.98 -20.79
N ASN A 131 -15.92 -15.83 -20.70
CA ASN A 131 -16.55 -14.52 -20.62
C ASN A 131 -16.70 -14.11 -19.16
N LEU A 132 -15.91 -13.14 -18.72
CA LEU A 132 -16.04 -12.55 -17.39
C LEU A 132 -17.12 -11.46 -17.39
N SER A 133 -17.94 -11.43 -16.34
CA SER A 133 -18.85 -10.30 -16.11
C SER A 133 -18.05 -9.08 -15.65
N LEU A 134 -18.27 -7.94 -16.30
CA LEU A 134 -17.73 -6.63 -15.89
C LEU A 134 -18.71 -5.85 -14.99
N THR A 135 -19.89 -6.41 -14.75
CA THR A 135 -20.88 -5.88 -13.82
C THR A 135 -20.55 -6.38 -12.42
N TYR A 136 -20.07 -5.48 -11.56
CA TYR A 136 -19.74 -5.79 -10.18
C TYR A 136 -20.97 -5.64 -9.29
N THR A 137 -21.28 -6.67 -8.50
CA THR A 137 -22.29 -6.57 -7.43
C THR A 137 -21.82 -5.69 -6.29
N ARG A 138 -20.50 -5.59 -6.08
CA ARG A 138 -19.85 -4.65 -5.16
C ARG A 138 -18.43 -4.35 -5.63
N ASN A 139 -18.14 -3.07 -5.88
CA ASN A 139 -16.78 -2.57 -6.01
C ASN A 139 -16.70 -1.16 -5.41
N THR A 140 -16.10 -1.04 -4.22
CA THR A 140 -16.01 0.23 -3.49
C THR A 140 -15.07 1.24 -4.16
N TYR A 141 -14.22 0.80 -5.09
CA TYR A 141 -13.42 1.69 -5.93
C TYR A 141 -14.24 2.31 -7.09
N ARG A 142 -15.46 1.83 -7.35
CA ARG A 142 -16.37 2.39 -8.38
C ARG A 142 -17.53 3.21 -7.82
N SER A 143 -17.71 3.22 -6.50
CA SER A 143 -18.76 3.95 -5.79
C SER A 143 -18.33 5.35 -5.35
#